data_AF-A0A857FQ58-F1
#
_entry.id   AF-A0A857FQ58-F1
#
_cell.length_a   1.000
_cell.length_b   1.000
_cell.length_c   1.000
_cell.angle_alpha   90.00
_cell.angle_beta   90.00
_cell.angle_gamma   90.00
#
_symmetry.space_group_name_H-M   'P 1'
#
loop_
_entity.id
_entity.type
_entity.pdbx_description
1 polymer ?
#
loop_
_entity_poly.entity_id
_entity_poly.type
_entity_poly.pdbx_seq_one_letter_code
_entity_poly.pdbx_strand_id
1 'polypeptide(L)'
;MAAAMHLLPQRGPLAFWRRPCGVRLFRRWGDCSRIAAACNVTPQAVSQWKLVPAHHVATVARLLGVTPDRIRPDLAQRKLMTATSMDPRDAAAAQAQRDERLDRMTADLEAARIAAQQATVRAQSALTRMEEARLAYEQARSEQRARRSAITRLHRQMREAGLPIPDLDADTTPPRPSSAASGVGGVKTTGVKAVDRTPSKLSPPRNS
;
A
#
# COMPACT_ATOMS: atom_id res chain seq x y z
N MET A 1 22.77 -4.26 -23.53
CA MET A 1 21.94 -5.39 -23.04
C MET A 1 22.68 -6.69 -23.34
N ALA A 2 23.46 -7.21 -22.39
CA ALA A 2 24.22 -8.43 -22.58
C ALA A 2 23.36 -9.63 -22.15
N ALA A 3 23.06 -10.52 -23.11
CA ALA A 3 22.28 -11.72 -22.91
C ALA A 3 22.91 -12.60 -21.81
N ALA A 4 22.17 -12.80 -20.73
CA ALA A 4 22.45 -13.83 -19.75
C ALA A 4 22.26 -15.19 -20.43
N MET A 5 23.30 -15.68 -21.11
CA MET A 5 23.35 -17.05 -21.57
C MET A 5 23.25 -17.96 -20.34
N HIS A 6 22.03 -18.42 -20.08
CA HIS A 6 21.76 -19.60 -19.27
C HIS A 6 22.45 -20.78 -19.96
N LEU A 7 23.72 -20.99 -19.63
CA LEU A 7 24.40 -22.25 -19.91
C LEU A 7 23.60 -23.33 -19.18
N LEU A 8 22.81 -24.09 -19.94
CA LEU A 8 22.13 -25.28 -19.43
C LEU A 8 23.15 -26.14 -18.65
N PRO A 9 22.74 -26.75 -17.52
CA PRO A 9 23.60 -27.69 -16.81
C PRO A 9 23.85 -28.90 -17.72
N GLN A 10 24.97 -28.86 -18.43
CA GLN A 10 25.45 -29.96 -19.27
C GLN A 10 25.57 -31.22 -18.41
N ARG A 11 24.71 -32.21 -18.67
CA ARG A 11 24.80 -33.56 -18.07
C ARG A 11 25.68 -34.42 -18.96
N GLY A 12 26.48 -35.30 -18.35
CA GLY A 12 27.29 -36.30 -19.07
C GLY A 12 28.76 -36.35 -18.62
N PRO A 13 29.57 -37.24 -19.23
CA PRO A 13 31.00 -37.39 -18.90
C PRO A 13 31.83 -36.13 -19.21
N LEU A 14 31.29 -35.23 -20.05
CA LEU A 14 31.90 -33.94 -20.43
C LEU A 14 31.44 -32.76 -19.55
N ALA A 15 30.63 -33.01 -18.52
CA ALA A 15 30.17 -31.96 -17.64
C ALA A 15 31.34 -31.29 -16.92
N PHE A 16 31.44 -29.96 -17.00
CA PHE A 16 32.62 -29.21 -16.56
C PHE A 16 32.97 -29.45 -15.07
N TRP A 17 31.96 -29.64 -14.22
CA TRP A 17 32.14 -29.89 -12.79
C TRP A 17 32.66 -31.31 -12.45
N ARG A 18 32.82 -32.22 -13.42
CA ARG A 18 33.46 -33.54 -13.24
C ARG A 18 34.98 -33.53 -13.42
N ARG A 19 35.53 -32.52 -14.09
CA ARG A 19 36.98 -32.36 -14.34
C ARG A 19 37.43 -30.96 -13.92
N PRO A 20 37.47 -30.67 -12.60
CA PRO A 20 37.66 -29.32 -12.08
C PRO A 20 38.98 -28.69 -12.52
N CYS A 21 40.09 -29.45 -12.50
CA CYS A 21 41.42 -28.91 -12.80
C CYS A 21 41.65 -28.60 -14.31
N GLY A 22 40.69 -28.94 -15.20
CA GLY A 22 40.73 -28.60 -16.63
C GLY A 22 39.79 -27.48 -17.06
N VAL A 23 38.94 -26.98 -16.16
CA VAL A 23 37.83 -26.08 -16.51
C VAL A 23 38.18 -24.62 -16.27
N ARG A 24 37.71 -23.74 -17.18
CA ARG A 24 37.95 -22.29 -17.16
C ARG A 24 37.57 -21.63 -15.82
N LEU A 25 36.58 -22.17 -15.12
CA LEU A 25 36.12 -21.68 -13.80
C LEU A 25 37.23 -21.74 -12.74
N PHE A 26 37.96 -22.85 -12.65
CA PHE A 26 39.03 -23.05 -11.66
C PHE A 26 40.37 -22.47 -12.15
N ARG A 27 40.62 -22.47 -13.47
CA ARG A 27 41.80 -21.80 -14.06
C ARG A 27 41.85 -20.31 -13.77
N ARG A 28 40.71 -19.62 -13.67
CA ARG A 28 40.65 -18.19 -13.34
C ARG A 28 41.05 -17.87 -11.89
N TRP A 29 41.06 -18.87 -11.01
CA TRP A 29 41.25 -18.68 -9.56
C TRP A 29 42.57 -19.22 -9.00
N GLY A 30 43.39 -19.86 -9.83
CA GLY A 30 44.72 -20.32 -9.43
C GLY A 30 44.66 -21.52 -8.49
N ASP A 31 44.81 -22.70 -9.09
CA ASP A 31 45.24 -23.96 -8.51
C ASP A 31 44.33 -24.69 -7.53
N CYS A 32 44.06 -25.96 -7.89
CA CYS A 32 43.37 -26.95 -7.07
C CYS A 32 43.96 -27.05 -5.64
N SER A 33 45.21 -26.64 -5.44
CA SER A 33 45.92 -26.52 -4.14
C SER A 33 45.32 -25.49 -3.18
N ARG A 34 44.84 -24.33 -3.67
CA ARG A 34 44.25 -23.30 -2.80
C ARG A 34 42.87 -23.72 -2.28
N ILE A 35 42.12 -24.40 -3.13
CA ILE A 35 40.83 -24.98 -2.78
C ILE A 35 41.01 -26.16 -1.82
N ALA A 36 42.04 -26.98 -2.06
CA ALA A 36 42.46 -28.06 -1.19
C ALA A 36 42.77 -27.56 0.23
N ALA A 37 43.60 -26.52 0.35
CA ALA A 37 43.94 -25.91 1.64
C ALA A 37 42.71 -25.35 2.36
N ALA A 38 41.83 -24.64 1.66
CA ALA A 38 40.66 -24.02 2.27
C ALA A 38 39.55 -25.02 2.65
N CYS A 39 39.55 -26.20 2.04
CA CYS A 39 38.64 -27.29 2.39
C CYS A 39 39.29 -28.36 3.29
N ASN A 40 40.56 -28.20 3.63
CA ASN A 40 41.37 -29.19 4.36
C ASN A 40 41.34 -30.59 3.73
N VAL A 41 41.48 -30.65 2.39
CA VAL A 41 41.49 -31.89 1.60
C VAL A 41 42.72 -31.94 0.71
N THR A 42 43.06 -33.12 0.18
CA THR A 42 44.20 -33.25 -0.74
C THR A 42 43.86 -32.65 -2.12
N PRO A 43 44.84 -32.14 -2.89
CA PRO A 43 44.61 -31.68 -4.26
C PRO A 43 44.05 -32.79 -5.18
N GLN A 44 44.36 -34.05 -4.88
CA GLN A 44 43.78 -35.22 -5.55
C GLN A 44 42.29 -35.43 -5.22
N ALA A 45 41.86 -35.14 -3.99
CA ALA A 45 40.44 -35.13 -3.65
C ALA A 45 39.71 -34.00 -4.40
N VAL A 46 40.35 -32.84 -4.55
CA VAL A 46 39.81 -31.74 -5.37
C VAL A 46 39.67 -32.15 -6.82
N SER A 47 40.62 -32.92 -7.39
CA SER A 47 40.52 -33.41 -8.77
C SER A 47 39.36 -34.40 -8.98
N GLN A 48 38.90 -35.05 -7.91
CA GLN A 48 37.74 -35.96 -7.88
C GLN A 48 36.47 -35.28 -7.34
N TRP A 49 36.16 -34.07 -7.78
CA TRP A 49 35.05 -33.23 -7.29
C TRP A 49 33.68 -33.91 -7.17
N LYS A 50 33.41 -34.94 -7.98
CA LYS A 50 32.20 -35.76 -7.89
C LYS A 50 32.04 -36.45 -6.52
N LEU A 51 33.15 -36.87 -5.93
CA LEU A 51 33.23 -37.61 -4.66
C LEU A 51 33.38 -36.69 -3.45
N VAL A 52 33.67 -35.40 -3.66
CA VAL A 52 33.82 -34.44 -2.56
C VAL A 52 32.47 -34.24 -1.85
N PRO A 53 32.44 -34.33 -0.50
CA PRO A 53 31.22 -34.11 0.29
C PRO A 53 30.52 -32.77 0.04
N ALA A 54 29.19 -32.76 0.18
CA ALA A 54 28.36 -31.58 -0.10
C ALA A 54 28.67 -30.37 0.80
N HIS A 55 29.18 -30.57 2.01
CA HIS A 55 29.50 -29.48 2.93
C HIS A 55 30.67 -28.61 2.45
N HIS A 56 31.64 -29.19 1.71
CA HIS A 56 32.73 -28.41 1.13
C HIS A 56 32.27 -27.51 -0.03
N VAL A 57 31.18 -27.86 -0.72
CA VAL A 57 30.64 -27.06 -1.83
C VAL A 57 30.24 -25.66 -1.36
N ALA A 58 29.69 -25.52 -0.16
CA ALA A 58 29.33 -24.22 0.42
C ALA A 58 30.57 -23.37 0.75
N THR A 59 31.64 -23.99 1.27
CA THR A 59 32.91 -23.30 1.52
C THR A 59 33.55 -22.84 0.21
N VAL A 60 33.49 -23.65 -0.84
CA VAL A 60 34.07 -23.34 -2.15
C VAL A 60 33.23 -22.28 -2.87
N ALA A 61 31.90 -22.33 -2.75
CA ALA A 61 31.00 -21.29 -3.22
C ALA A 61 31.31 -19.93 -2.61
N ARG A 62 31.56 -19.88 -1.29
CA ARG A 62 31.97 -18.66 -0.59
C ARG A 62 33.32 -18.16 -1.06
N LEU A 63 34.30 -19.05 -1.19
CA LEU A 63 35.62 -18.69 -1.67
C LEU A 63 35.54 -18.13 -3.08
N LEU A 64 34.84 -18.81 -4.01
CA LEU A 64 34.74 -18.45 -5.41
C LEU A 64 33.76 -17.29 -5.69
N GLY A 65 32.95 -16.88 -4.73
CA GLY A 65 31.86 -15.91 -4.94
C GLY A 65 30.81 -16.38 -5.95
N VAL A 66 30.59 -17.70 -6.06
CA VAL A 66 29.68 -18.32 -7.01
C VAL A 66 28.60 -19.10 -6.26
N THR A 67 27.37 -19.14 -6.78
CA THR A 67 26.30 -19.93 -6.18
C THR A 67 26.65 -21.43 -6.16
N PRO A 68 26.34 -22.16 -5.07
CA PRO A 68 26.67 -23.59 -4.96
C PRO A 68 26.07 -24.44 -6.08
N ASP A 69 24.92 -24.01 -6.62
CA ASP A 69 24.21 -24.68 -7.72
C ASP A 69 25.02 -24.70 -9.02
N ARG A 70 25.87 -23.68 -9.25
CA ARG A 70 26.76 -23.64 -10.41
C ARG A 70 27.97 -24.56 -10.27
N ILE A 71 28.36 -24.89 -9.03
CA ILE A 71 29.51 -25.76 -8.73
C ILE A 71 29.12 -27.23 -8.79
N ARG A 72 27.95 -27.61 -8.25
CA ARG A 72 27.41 -28.97 -8.33
C ARG A 72 25.89 -28.95 -8.58
N PRO A 73 25.44 -28.83 -9.84
CA PRO A 73 24.00 -28.82 -10.18
C PRO A 73 23.29 -30.12 -9.77
N ASP A 74 24.00 -31.25 -9.68
CA ASP A 74 23.48 -32.52 -9.19
C ASP A 74 22.91 -32.46 -7.76
N LEU A 75 23.56 -31.70 -6.87
CA LEU A 75 23.10 -31.57 -5.48
C LEU A 75 21.86 -30.69 -5.39
N ALA A 76 21.80 -29.65 -6.22
CA ALA A 76 20.60 -28.80 -6.34
C ALA A 76 19.40 -29.62 -6.85
N GLN A 77 19.61 -30.47 -7.86
CA GLN A 77 18.56 -31.36 -8.37
C GLN A 77 18.11 -32.40 -7.36
N ARG A 78 19.04 -33.01 -6.60
CA ARG A 78 18.65 -33.93 -5.51
C ARG A 78 17.78 -33.23 -4.48
N LYS A 79 18.11 -31.99 -4.08
CA LYS A 79 17.30 -31.19 -3.17
C LYS A 79 15.91 -30.87 -3.73
N LEU A 80 15.80 -30.55 -5.02
CA LEU A 80 14.51 -30.35 -5.67
C LEU A 80 13.67 -31.63 -5.67
N MET A 81 14.27 -32.79 -5.97
CA MET A 81 13.58 -34.08 -5.97
C MET A 81 13.20 -34.57 -4.57
N THR A 82 14.00 -34.27 -3.54
CA THR A 82 13.65 -34.57 -2.14
C THR A 82 12.66 -33.57 -1.56
N ALA A 83 12.64 -32.31 -2.00
CA ALA A 83 11.58 -31.37 -1.66
C ALA A 83 10.21 -31.79 -2.25
N THR A 84 10.21 -32.57 -3.33
CA THR A 84 8.99 -33.24 -3.84
C THR A 84 8.55 -34.43 -2.97
N SER A 85 9.37 -34.88 -2.03
CA SER A 85 9.00 -35.88 -1.00
C SER A 85 8.35 -35.19 0.21
N MET A 86 7.42 -34.27 -0.03
CA MET A 86 6.46 -33.86 0.99
C MET A 86 5.35 -34.91 0.96
N ASP A 87 5.00 -35.51 2.10
CA ASP A 87 3.92 -36.49 2.19
C ASP A 87 2.68 -35.91 1.48
N PRO A 88 1.98 -36.64 0.58
CA PRO A 88 0.85 -36.11 -0.18
C PRO A 88 -0.20 -35.42 0.70
N ARG A 89 -0.32 -35.80 1.98
CA ARG A 89 -1.19 -35.13 2.95
C ARG A 89 -0.72 -33.72 3.32
N ASP A 90 0.58 -33.52 3.54
CA ASP A 90 1.16 -32.22 3.86
C ASP A 90 1.16 -31.29 2.64
N ALA A 91 1.37 -31.85 1.45
CA ALA A 91 1.24 -31.11 0.20
C ALA A 91 -0.19 -30.60 -0.02
N ALA A 92 -1.20 -31.44 0.23
CA ALA A 92 -2.61 -31.06 0.13
C ALA A 92 -3.00 -30.00 1.18
N ALA A 93 -2.49 -30.12 2.42
CA ALA A 93 -2.72 -29.12 3.46
C ALA A 93 -2.11 -27.75 3.10
N ALA A 94 -0.88 -27.74 2.56
CA ALA A 94 -0.23 -26.51 2.09
C ALA A 94 -0.96 -25.86 0.91
N GLN A 95 -1.53 -26.67 0.00
CA GLN A 95 -2.36 -26.20 -1.10
C GLN A 95 -3.68 -25.59 -0.59
N ALA A 96 -4.40 -26.27 0.29
CA ALA A 96 -5.63 -25.76 0.87
C ALA A 96 -5.42 -24.42 1.59
N GLN A 97 -4.33 -24.27 2.36
CA GLN A 97 -3.99 -23.00 3.00
C GLN A 97 -3.71 -21.88 1.99
N ARG A 98 -3.11 -22.22 0.85
CA ARG A 98 -2.84 -21.25 -0.22
C ARG A 98 -4.12 -20.80 -0.89
N ASP A 99 -5.02 -21.73 -1.19
CA ASP A 99 -6.30 -21.45 -1.83
C ASP A 99 -7.18 -20.61 -0.91
N GLU A 100 -7.26 -20.97 0.38
CA GLU A 100 -7.99 -20.20 1.38
C GLU A 100 -7.43 -18.78 1.54
N ARG A 101 -6.11 -18.59 1.39
CA ARG A 101 -5.49 -17.26 1.37
C ARG A 101 -5.87 -16.48 0.11
N LEU A 102 -5.97 -17.12 -1.05
CA LEU A 102 -6.42 -16.48 -2.28
C LEU A 102 -7.88 -16.05 -2.15
N ASP A 103 -8.75 -16.91 -1.61
CA ASP A 103 -10.16 -16.63 -1.38
C ASP A 103 -10.38 -15.45 -0.42
N ARG A 104 -9.55 -15.33 0.63
CA ARG A 104 -9.57 -14.14 1.51
C ARG A 104 -9.17 -12.88 0.75
N MET A 105 -8.11 -12.93 -0.07
CA MET A 105 -7.68 -11.77 -0.84
C MET A 105 -8.70 -11.35 -1.91
N THR A 106 -9.39 -12.31 -2.54
CA THR A 106 -10.46 -11.99 -3.50
C THR A 106 -11.64 -11.34 -2.80
N ALA A 107 -12.08 -11.87 -1.66
CA ALA A 107 -13.15 -11.27 -0.85
C ALA A 107 -12.81 -9.84 -0.40
N ASP A 108 -11.58 -9.60 0.04
CA ASP A 108 -11.12 -8.25 0.43
C ASP A 108 -11.15 -7.26 -0.74
N LEU A 109 -10.71 -7.68 -1.93
CA LEU A 109 -10.75 -6.86 -3.14
C LEU A 109 -12.18 -6.54 -3.59
N GLU A 110 -13.08 -7.53 -3.51
CA GLU A 110 -14.50 -7.33 -3.83
C GLU A 110 -15.16 -6.38 -2.84
N ALA A 111 -14.89 -6.54 -1.54
CA ALA A 111 -15.38 -5.62 -0.51
C ALA A 111 -14.87 -4.18 -0.74
N ALA A 112 -13.59 -4.01 -1.07
CA ALA A 112 -13.02 -2.71 -1.40
C ALA A 112 -13.67 -2.08 -2.65
N ARG A 113 -13.94 -2.89 -3.68
CA ARG A 113 -14.64 -2.43 -4.89
C ARG A 113 -16.06 -1.96 -4.58
N ILE A 114 -16.81 -2.73 -3.79
CA ILE A 114 -18.18 -2.36 -3.37
C ILE A 114 -18.15 -1.06 -2.56
N ALA A 115 -17.21 -0.93 -1.61
CA ALA A 115 -17.07 0.29 -0.81
C ALA A 115 -16.76 1.52 -1.68
N ALA A 116 -15.89 1.38 -2.68
CA ALA A 116 -15.59 2.45 -3.62
C ALA A 116 -16.83 2.86 -4.46
N GLN A 117 -17.59 1.89 -4.95
CA GLN A 117 -18.85 2.15 -5.68
C GLN A 117 -19.89 2.84 -4.79
N GLN A 118 -20.00 2.44 -3.52
CA GLN A 118 -20.90 3.10 -2.57
C GLN A 118 -20.45 4.53 -2.27
N ALA A 119 -19.14 4.79 -2.18
CA ALA A 119 -18.61 6.12 -1.97
C ALA A 119 -18.92 7.06 -3.14
N THR A 120 -18.82 6.59 -4.38
CA THR A 120 -19.16 7.40 -5.57
C THR A 120 -20.66 7.72 -5.62
N VAL A 121 -21.53 6.74 -5.34
CA VAL A 121 -22.99 6.96 -5.26
C VAL A 121 -23.34 7.95 -4.15
N ARG A 122 -22.68 7.86 -2.98
CA ARG A 122 -22.86 8.82 -1.89
C ARG A 122 -22.45 10.23 -2.29
N ALA A 123 -21.32 10.39 -2.97
CA ALA A 123 -20.88 11.68 -3.49
C ALA A 123 -21.86 12.27 -4.51
N GLN A 124 -22.34 11.46 -5.47
CA GLN A 124 -23.31 11.88 -6.47
C GLN A 124 -24.63 12.34 -5.82
N SER A 125 -25.17 11.52 -4.91
CA SER A 125 -26.41 11.89 -4.20
C SER A 125 -26.25 13.15 -3.34
N ALA A 126 -25.07 13.39 -2.76
CA ALA A 126 -24.79 14.63 -2.05
C ALA A 126 -24.80 15.85 -2.99
N LEU A 127 -24.21 15.73 -4.18
CA LEU A 127 -24.26 16.78 -5.20
C LEU A 127 -25.69 17.07 -5.65
N THR A 128 -26.48 16.03 -5.94
CA THR A 128 -27.89 16.19 -6.31
C THR A 128 -28.69 16.91 -5.22
N ARG A 129 -28.49 16.56 -3.94
CA ARG A 129 -29.13 17.26 -2.81
C ARG A 129 -28.74 18.74 -2.73
N MET A 130 -27.50 19.08 -3.05
CA MET A 130 -27.05 20.48 -3.08
C MET A 130 -27.71 21.26 -4.22
N GLU A 131 -27.86 20.64 -5.39
CA GLU A 131 -28.56 21.24 -6.53
C GLU A 131 -30.05 21.43 -6.24
N GLU A 132 -30.71 20.43 -5.66
CA GLU A 132 -32.11 20.51 -5.21
C GLU A 132 -32.30 21.63 -4.17
N ALA A 133 -31.41 21.72 -3.18
CA ALA A 133 -31.45 22.79 -2.18
C ALA A 133 -31.27 24.18 -2.81
N ARG A 134 -30.38 24.30 -3.80
CA ARG A 134 -30.19 25.54 -4.56
C ARG A 134 -31.44 25.92 -5.34
N LEU A 135 -32.05 24.97 -6.07
CA LEU A 135 -33.28 25.21 -6.81
C LEU A 135 -34.43 25.59 -5.89
N ALA A 136 -34.57 24.93 -4.74
CA ALA A 136 -35.56 25.28 -3.73
C ALA A 136 -35.37 26.72 -3.20
N TYR A 137 -34.12 27.14 -2.98
CA TYR A 137 -33.82 28.52 -2.58
C TYR A 137 -34.15 29.53 -3.69
N GLU A 138 -33.80 29.22 -4.94
CA GLU A 138 -34.13 30.07 -6.09
C GLU A 138 -35.65 30.21 -6.28
N GLN A 139 -36.39 29.11 -6.12
CA GLN A 139 -37.86 29.09 -6.14
C GLN A 139 -38.44 29.96 -5.02
N ALA A 140 -38.04 29.74 -3.76
CA ALA A 140 -38.49 30.54 -2.62
C ALA A 140 -38.20 32.05 -2.82
N ARG A 141 -37.04 32.39 -3.39
CA ARG A 141 -36.69 33.77 -3.73
C ARG A 141 -37.60 34.35 -4.81
N SER A 142 -37.96 33.56 -5.83
CA SER A 142 -38.86 34.00 -6.90
C SER A 142 -40.29 34.18 -6.38
N GLU A 143 -40.77 33.26 -5.54
CA GLU A 143 -42.06 33.38 -4.86
C GLU A 143 -42.12 34.62 -3.99
N GLN A 144 -41.07 34.91 -3.22
CA GLN A 144 -41.03 36.10 -2.37
C GLN A 144 -41.09 37.39 -3.21
N ARG A 145 -40.44 37.42 -4.38
CA ARG A 145 -40.55 38.54 -5.33
C ARG A 145 -41.96 38.64 -5.90
N ALA A 146 -42.57 37.51 -6.27
CA ALA A 146 -43.94 37.46 -6.77
C ALA A 146 -44.93 37.97 -5.73
N ARG A 147 -44.83 37.52 -4.48
CA ARG A 147 -45.63 37.98 -3.33
C ARG A 147 -45.48 39.49 -3.12
N ARG A 148 -44.26 40.01 -3.07
CA ARG A 148 -44.00 41.47 -2.97
C ARG A 148 -44.62 42.26 -4.12
N SER A 149 -44.52 41.77 -5.35
CA SER A 149 -45.14 42.41 -6.51
C SER A 149 -46.66 42.41 -6.42
N ALA A 150 -47.26 41.33 -5.88
CA ALA A 150 -48.70 41.19 -5.70
C ALA A 150 -49.21 42.16 -4.62
N ILE A 151 -48.51 42.27 -3.48
CA ILE A 151 -48.81 43.25 -2.43
C ILE A 151 -48.74 44.67 -2.99
N THR A 152 -47.70 44.98 -3.76
CA THR A 152 -47.55 46.31 -4.39
C THR A 152 -48.70 46.62 -5.35
N ARG A 153 -49.13 45.65 -6.17
CA ARG A 153 -50.30 45.78 -7.05
C ARG A 153 -51.59 45.98 -6.26
N LEU A 154 -51.79 45.23 -5.18
CA LEU A 154 -52.94 45.36 -4.30
C LEU A 154 -52.99 46.75 -3.64
N HIS A 155 -51.88 47.24 -3.09
CA HIS A 155 -51.80 48.59 -2.49
C HIS A 155 -52.14 49.69 -3.51
N ARG A 156 -51.79 49.50 -4.79
CA ARG A 156 -52.16 50.43 -5.85
C ARG A 156 -53.68 50.41 -6.11
N GLN A 157 -54.27 49.22 -6.27
CA GLN A 157 -55.70 49.06 -6.48
C GLN A 157 -56.53 49.64 -5.33
N MET A 158 -56.10 49.43 -4.08
CA MET A 158 -56.78 50.00 -2.91
C MET A 158 -56.74 51.53 -2.89
N ARG A 159 -55.59 52.12 -3.26
CA ARG A 159 -55.45 53.58 -3.43
C ARG A 159 -56.40 54.13 -4.50
N GLU A 160 -56.47 53.45 -5.65
CA GLU A 160 -57.37 53.82 -6.74
C GLU A 160 -58.86 53.71 -6.32
N ALA A 161 -59.20 52.78 -5.43
CA ALA A 161 -60.55 52.62 -4.87
C ALA A 161 -60.86 53.53 -3.67
N GLY A 162 -59.92 54.37 -3.21
CA GLY A 162 -60.09 55.26 -2.05
C GLY A 162 -60.13 54.54 -0.69
N LEU A 163 -59.68 53.28 -0.63
CA LEU A 163 -59.64 52.47 0.60
C LEU A 163 -58.33 52.67 1.37
N PRO A 164 -58.34 52.67 2.72
CA PRO A 164 -57.12 52.80 3.52
C PRO A 164 -56.21 51.56 3.34
N ILE A 165 -54.89 51.77 3.19
CA ILE A 165 -53.91 50.68 3.03
C ILE A 165 -53.63 50.04 4.41
N PRO A 166 -53.87 48.73 4.58
CA PRO A 166 -53.50 48.02 5.79
C PRO A 166 -51.97 47.82 5.88
N ASP A 167 -51.42 47.95 7.09
CA ASP A 167 -49.99 47.74 7.37
C ASP A 167 -49.68 46.23 7.44
N LEU A 168 -49.44 45.63 6.28
CA LEU A 168 -49.23 44.18 6.11
C LEU A 168 -47.79 43.73 6.43
N ASP A 169 -46.87 44.66 6.76
CA ASP A 169 -45.46 44.36 7.02
C ASP A 169 -45.16 44.03 8.50
N ALA A 170 -46.17 44.04 9.39
CA ALA A 170 -45.97 43.96 10.84
C ALA A 170 -45.57 42.58 11.41
N ASP A 171 -45.80 41.46 10.70
CA ASP A 171 -45.74 40.12 11.31
C ASP A 171 -44.57 39.21 10.86
N THR A 172 -43.55 39.73 10.17
CA THR A 172 -42.32 38.95 9.91
C THR A 172 -41.16 39.42 10.77
N THR A 173 -41.26 39.25 12.09
CA THR A 173 -40.06 39.14 12.94
C THR A 173 -39.28 37.90 12.47
N PRO A 174 -38.08 38.03 11.91
CA PRO A 174 -37.26 36.84 11.63
C PRO A 174 -36.97 36.15 12.98
N PRO A 175 -37.03 34.82 13.07
CA PRO A 175 -36.60 34.14 14.29
C PRO A 175 -35.14 34.53 14.54
N ARG A 176 -34.89 35.25 15.64
CA ARG A 176 -33.52 35.50 16.13
C ARG A 176 -32.81 34.15 16.18
N PRO A 177 -31.58 34.01 15.64
CA PRO A 177 -30.82 32.80 15.87
C PRO A 177 -30.61 32.69 17.39
N SER A 178 -31.23 31.69 18.02
CA SER A 178 -30.98 31.42 19.42
C SER A 178 -29.52 31.02 19.54
N SER A 179 -28.76 31.76 20.34
CA SER A 179 -27.43 31.37 20.74
C SER A 179 -27.54 30.19 21.72
N ALA A 180 -27.86 29.01 21.19
CA ALA A 180 -27.78 27.74 21.92
C ALA A 180 -26.56 26.96 21.44
N ALA A 181 -25.38 27.60 21.55
CA ALA A 181 -24.13 26.89 21.65
C ALA A 181 -23.89 26.57 23.13
N SER A 182 -24.45 25.45 23.61
CA SER A 182 -24.01 24.84 24.87
C SER A 182 -24.31 23.36 24.87
N GLY A 183 -23.23 22.57 24.83
CA GLY A 183 -23.15 21.32 25.55
C GLY A 183 -23.35 20.03 24.76
N VAL A 184 -22.31 19.58 24.05
CA VAL A 184 -22.01 18.14 24.00
C VAL A 184 -20.50 17.92 24.15
N GLY A 185 -20.08 17.63 25.38
CA GLY A 185 -19.11 16.59 25.72
C GLY A 185 -17.68 16.68 25.17
N GLY A 186 -16.88 17.64 25.67
CA GLY A 186 -15.41 17.57 25.62
C GLY A 186 -14.85 17.23 26.99
N VAL A 187 -14.38 15.99 27.18
CA VAL A 187 -13.72 15.51 28.40
C VAL A 187 -12.50 16.37 28.72
N LYS A 188 -12.50 17.03 29.89
CA LYS A 188 -11.34 17.72 30.45
C LYS A 188 -10.53 16.73 31.30
N THR A 189 -9.33 16.37 30.86
CA THR A 189 -8.32 15.76 31.72
C THR A 189 -7.71 16.85 32.61
N THR A 190 -7.82 16.66 33.91
CA THR A 190 -6.97 17.30 34.94
C THR A 190 -5.52 16.91 34.61
N GLY A 191 -4.51 17.79 34.56
CA GLY A 191 -4.14 18.79 35.55
C GLY A 191 -2.85 18.33 36.22
N VAL A 192 -1.68 18.65 35.66
CA VAL A 192 -0.42 18.73 36.43
C VAL A 192 0.28 20.03 36.10
N LYS A 193 0.56 20.76 37.16
CA LYS A 193 1.08 22.11 37.28
C LYS A 193 2.61 22.04 37.26
N ALA A 194 3.26 22.82 36.40
CA ALA A 194 4.67 23.17 36.58
C ALA A 194 4.84 24.66 36.24
N VAL A 195 5.06 25.41 37.31
CA VAL A 195 5.41 26.83 37.35
C VAL A 195 6.89 26.92 36.97
N ASP A 196 7.26 27.77 36.02
CA ASP A 196 7.91 29.07 36.26
C ASP A 196 8.81 29.53 35.08
N ARG A 197 8.82 30.85 34.88
CA ARG A 197 9.89 31.69 34.28
C ARG A 197 10.16 31.62 32.76
N THR A 198 9.54 32.56 32.05
CA THR A 198 10.23 33.44 31.09
C THR A 198 11.03 34.52 31.86
N PRO A 199 12.01 35.27 31.28
CA PRO A 199 12.02 35.72 29.88
C PRO A 199 13.40 35.87 29.18
N SER A 200 13.31 36.31 27.93
CA SER A 200 14.26 37.20 27.22
C SER A 200 15.08 36.62 26.07
N LYS A 201 14.59 36.97 24.87
CA LYS A 201 15.30 37.54 23.72
C LYS A 201 16.74 37.08 23.48
N LEU A 202 16.96 36.33 22.40
CA LEU A 202 18.10 36.52 21.51
C LEU A 202 17.72 36.14 20.06
N SER A 203 18.02 37.08 19.17
CA SER A 203 17.77 37.09 17.72
C SER A 203 18.51 35.96 16.97
N PRO A 204 18.09 35.61 15.74
CA PRO A 204 18.70 34.55 14.95
C PRO A 204 19.96 35.02 14.20
N PRO A 205 20.97 34.15 13.97
CA PRO A 205 22.01 34.45 13.02
C PRO A 205 21.56 34.15 11.59
N ARG A 206 21.95 35.07 10.72
CA ARG A 206 21.74 35.15 9.29
C ARG A 206 22.87 34.35 8.62
N ASN A 207 22.55 33.23 7.98
CA ASN A 207 23.53 32.50 7.18
C ASN A 207 23.64 33.14 5.78
N SER A 208 24.89 33.41 5.42
CA SER A 208 25.35 33.75 4.07
C SER A 208 25.45 32.50 3.22
#